data_AF-A0A3D1TFY8-F1
#
_entry.id   AF-A0A3D1TFY8-F1
#
_cell.length_a   1.000
_cell.length_b   1.000
_cell.length_c   1.000
_cell.angle_alpha   90.00
_cell.angle_beta   90.00
_cell.angle_gamma   90.00
#
_symmetry.space_group_name_H-M   'P 1'
#
loop_
_entity.id
_entity.type
_entity.pdbx_description
1 polymer ?
#
loop_
_entity_poly.entity_id
_entity_poly.type
_entity_poly.pdbx_seq_one_letter_code
_entity_poly.pdbx_strand_id
1 'polypeptide(L)' 'MNQQLNIYCDESCHLEHDGKNVMVLGAVWCPSDHVRNAHLSLRNLKRTHGLADRPRTHPAKAAEGIRTGPKESWPSR' A
#
# COMPACT_ATOMS: atom_id res chain seq x y z
N MET A 1 18.38 2.91 24.01
CA MET A 1 18.42 2.54 22.58
C MET A 1 17.01 2.15 22.18
N ASN A 2 16.30 2.99 21.43
CA ASN A 2 14.91 2.72 21.06
C ASN A 2 14.86 2.40 19.57
N GLN A 3 14.59 1.14 19.24
CA GLN A 3 14.46 0.69 17.85
C GLN A 3 13.01 0.84 17.42
N GLN A 4 12.75 1.63 16.38
CA GLN A 4 11.41 1.77 15.81
C GLN A 4 11.21 0.72 14.73
N LEU A 5 10.11 -0.04 14.84
CA LEU A 5 9.75 -1.13 13.93
C LEU A 5 8.43 -0.79 13.23
N ASN A 6 8.41 -0.95 11.92
CA ASN A 6 7.19 -0.86 11.13
C ASN A 6 6.65 -2.28 10.89
N ILE A 7 5.37 -2.49 11.17
CA ILE A 7 4.66 -3.75 10.91
C ILE A 7 3.59 -3.47 9.87
N TYR A 8 3.58 -4.25 8.80
CA TYR A 8 2.65 -4.15 7.68
C TYR A 8 1.81 -5.41 7.66
N CYS A 9 0.50 -5.26 7.86
CA CYS A 9 -0.45 -6.37 7.84
C CYS A 9 -1.26 -6.35 6.55
N ASP A 10 -1.56 -7.53 6.01
CA ASP A 10 -2.41 -7.70 4.84
C ASP A 10 -3.39 -8.85 5.07
N GLU A 11 -4.63 -8.67 4.61
CA GLU A 11 -5.70 -9.65 4.76
C GLU A 11 -5.79 -10.48 3.48
N SER A 12 -5.60 -11.79 3.56
CA SER A 12 -5.44 -12.63 2.36
C SER A 12 -6.75 -12.99 1.65
N CYS A 13 -7.91 -12.49 2.07
CA CYS A 13 -9.21 -12.76 1.45
C CYS A 13 -10.16 -11.57 1.66
N HIS A 14 -10.19 -10.65 0.71
CA HIS A 14 -11.21 -9.61 0.60
C HIS A 14 -11.84 -9.63 -0.80
N LEU A 15 -12.35 -10.80 -1.19
CA LEU A 15 -13.25 -10.92 -2.32
C LEU A 15 -14.61 -11.26 -1.73
N GLU A 16 -15.50 -10.28 -1.71
CA GLU A 16 -16.91 -10.51 -1.42
C GLU A 16 -17.39 -11.63 -2.37
N HIS A 17 -17.85 -12.75 -1.80
CA HIS A 17 -18.29 -13.97 -2.48
C HIS A 17 -17.20 -14.97 -2.92
N ASP A 18 -16.00 -14.98 -2.32
CA ASP A 18 -14.99 -16.01 -2.64
C ASP A 18 -15.29 -17.42 -2.08
N GLY A 19 -16.38 -17.56 -1.32
CA GLY A 19 -16.88 -18.82 -0.76
C GLY A 19 -16.03 -19.41 0.36
N LYS A 20 -15.01 -18.70 0.87
CA LYS A 20 -14.13 -19.19 1.93
C LYS A 20 -14.52 -18.59 3.28
N ASN A 21 -14.79 -19.46 4.26
CA ASN A 21 -15.11 -19.06 5.65
C ASN A 21 -13.88 -18.75 6.52
N VAL A 22 -12.67 -18.79 5.96
CA VAL A 22 -11.42 -18.63 6.72
C VAL A 22 -10.68 -17.40 6.20
N MET A 23 -10.39 -16.48 7.12
CA MET A 23 -9.57 -15.30 6.88
C MET A 23 -8.17 -15.52 7.46
N VAL A 24 -7.12 -15.23 6.69
CA VAL A 24 -5.75 -15.24 7.19
C VAL A 24 -5.22 -13.82 7.16
N LEU A 25 -4.68 -13.37 8.30
CA LEU A 25 -3.95 -12.12 8.43
C LEU A 25 -2.46 -12.42 8.31
N GLY A 26 -1.82 -11.88 7.28
CA GLY A 26 -0.37 -11.90 7.13
C GLY A 26 0.24 -10.62 7.71
N ALA A 27 1.45 -10.72 8.27
CA ALA A 27 2.22 -9.55 8.70
C ALA A 27 3.70 -9.69 8.32
N VAL A 28 4.29 -8.59 7.87
CA VAL A 28 5.74 -8.44 7.66
C VAL A 28 6.23 -7.23 8.42
N TRP A 29 7.48 -7.23 8.87
CA TRP A 29 8.03 -6.13 9.66
C TRP A 29 9.39 -5.67 9.13
N CYS A 30 9.73 -4.41 9.39
CA CYS A 30 10.98 -3.80 8.95
C CYS A 30 11.40 -2.68 9.93
N PRO A 31 12.68 -2.62 10.37
CA PRO A 31 13.24 -1.47 11.06
C PRO A 31 13.01 -0.16 10.28
N SER A 32 12.61 0.91 10.96
CA SER A 32 12.18 2.15 10.31
C SER A 32 13.30 2.81 9.48
N ASP A 33 14.55 2.63 9.87
CA ASP A 33 15.75 3.08 9.16
C ASP A 33 15.98 2.35 7.82
N HIS A 34 15.49 1.11 7.69
CA HIS A 34 15.63 0.30 6.47
C HIS A 34 14.51 0.52 5.44
N VAL A 35 13.39 1.11 5.85
CA VAL A 35 12.18 1.28 5.02
C VAL A 35 12.46 2.05 3.74
N ARG A 36 13.23 3.14 3.82
CA ARG A 36 13.55 3.97 2.63
C ARG A 36 14.29 3.16 1.57
N ASN A 37 15.27 2.36 2.00
CA ASN A 37 16.05 1.54 1.09
C ASN A 37 15.19 0.44 0.45
N ALA A 38 14.35 -0.23 1.25
CA ALA A 38 13.40 -1.22 0.74
C ALA A 38 12.46 -0.63 -0.33
N HIS A 39 11.92 0.58 -0.09
CA HIS A 39 11.08 1.29 -1.05
C HIS A 39 11.79 1.61 -2.37
N LEU A 40 13.04 2.09 -2.31
CA LEU A 40 13.83 2.41 -3.49
C LEU A 40 14.15 1.15 -4.31
N SER A 41 14.53 0.06 -3.63
CA SER A 41 14.77 -1.24 -4.27
C SER A 41 13.52 -1.77 -4.97
N LEU A 42 12.36 -1.70 -4.31
CA LEU A 42 11.09 -2.12 -4.89
C LEU A 42 10.71 -1.27 -6.11
N ARG A 43 10.96 0.04 -6.04
CA ARG A 43 10.73 0.98 -7.14
C ARG A 43 11.61 0.67 -8.35
N ASN A 44 12.88 0.40 -8.12
CA ASN A 44 13.81 -0.01 -9.18
C ASN A 44 13.37 -1.34 -9.80
N LEU A 45 12.97 -2.31 -8.99
CA LEU A 45 12.45 -3.60 -9.46
C LEU A 45 11.24 -3.41 -10.37
N LYS A 46 10.26 -2.60 -9.94
CA LYS A 46 9.08 -2.27 -10.75
C LYS A 46 9.48 -1.66 -12.10
N ARG A 47 10.41 -0.70 -12.10
CA ARG A 47 10.90 -0.07 -13.33
C ARG A 47 11.57 -1.08 -14.26
N THR A 48 12.43 -1.96 -13.74
CA THR A 48 13.10 -3.01 -14.51
C THR A 48 12.10 -3.95 -15.20
N HIS A 49 10.97 -4.23 -14.55
CA HIS A 49 9.89 -5.07 -15.10
C HIS A 49 8.80 -4.30 -15.85
N GLY A 50 9.01 -3.00 -16.14
CA GLY A 50 8.03 -2.17 -16.86
C GLY A 50 6.73 -1.91 -16.09
N LEU A 51 6.72 -2.14 -14.77
CA LEU A 51 5.55 -1.91 -13.92
C LEU A 51 5.45 -0.43 -13.53
N ALA A 52 4.21 0.05 -13.44
CA ALA A 52 3.93 1.42 -13.03
C ALA A 52 4.52 1.71 -11.64
N ASP A 53 5.33 2.75 -11.60
CA ASP A 53 5.95 3.30 -10.40
C ASP A 53 5.02 4.30 -9.70
N ARG A 54 3.72 3.95 -9.62
CA ARG A 54 2.75 4.75 -8.90
C ARG A 54 2.77 4.30 -7.44
N PRO A 55 3.04 5.19 -6.48
CA PRO A 55 2.75 4.87 -5.08
C PRO A 55 1.25 4.55 -4.98
N ARG A 56 0.92 3.37 -4.45
CA ARG A 56 -0.47 3.04 -4.11
C ARG A 56 -0.83 3.85 -2.87
N THR A 57 -1.10 5.13 -3.06
CA THR A 57 -1.85 5.90 -2.09
C THR A 57 -3.31 5.44 -2.23
N HIS A 58 -3.94 5.00 -1.14
CA HIS A 58 -5.40 5.02 -1.11
C HIS A 58 -5.84 6.45 -1.48
N PRO A 59 -6.85 6.64 -2.35
CA PRO A 59 -7.34 7.95 -2.74
C PRO A 59 -8.07 8.61 -1.55
N ALA A 60 -7.33 9.06 -0.55
CA ALA A 60 -7.87 9.80 0.59
C ALA A 60 -7.05 11.03 0.95
N LYS A 61 -5.75 11.09 0.63
CA LYS A 61 -4.89 12.27 0.97
C LYS A 61 -3.76 12.56 -0.02
N ALA A 62 -3.96 12.32 -1.31
CA ALA A 62 -3.06 12.83 -2.36
C ALA A 62 -3.65 14.09 -3.04
N ALA A 63 -4.40 14.89 -2.29
CA ALA A 63 -5.07 16.08 -2.79
C ALA A 63 -4.60 17.34 -2.02
N GLU A 64 -3.31 17.61 -2.06
CA GLU A 64 -2.80 18.98 -1.97
C GLU A 64 -1.59 19.11 -2.90
N GLY A 65 -1.86 19.49 -4.14
CA GLY A 65 -0.87 19.63 -5.20
C GLY A 65 -1.19 18.73 -6.39
N ILE A 66 -1.57 19.36 -7.50
CA ILE A 66 -1.92 18.77 -8.81
C ILE A 66 -3.40 18.34 -8.91
N ARG A 67 -4.25 19.34 -9.20
CA ARG A 67 -5.60 19.17 -9.74
C ARG A 67 -5.50 18.85 -11.23
N THR A 68 -6.11 17.75 -11.69
CA THR A 68 -6.82 17.63 -12.97
C THR A 68 -7.70 16.38 -12.96
N GLY A 69 -9.03 16.53 -13.13
CA GLY A 69 -9.98 15.42 -13.37
C GLY A 69 -11.20 15.39 -12.42
N PRO A 70 -12.40 15.01 -12.90
CA PRO A 70 -13.67 15.33 -12.25
C PRO A 70 -13.86 14.55 -10.94
N LYS A 71 -14.38 15.26 -9.93
CA LYS A 71 -14.71 14.70 -8.62
C LYS A 71 -15.86 13.72 -8.73
N GLU A 72 -15.57 12.42 -8.83
CA GLU A 72 -16.55 11.40 -8.47
C GLU A 72 -16.61 11.27 -6.95
N SER A 73 -17.77 11.65 -6.41
CA SER A 73 -18.13 11.50 -5.01
C SER A 73 -18.25 10.03 -4.65
N TRP A 74 -17.38 9.56 -3.75
CA TRP A 74 -17.57 8.26 -3.08
C TRP A 74 -18.67 8.41 -2.02
N PRO A 75 -19.73 7.58 -2.04
CA PRO A 75 -20.80 7.65 -1.06
C PRO A 75 -20.27 7.21 0.31
N SER A 76 -20.65 7.98 1.34
CA SER A 76 -20.37 7.63 2.73
C SER A 76 -21.38 6.59 3.20
N ARG A 77 -20.96 5.32 3.29
CA ARG A 77 -21.30 4.31 4.31
C ARG A 77 -20.93 2.92 3.83
#